data_AF-A0A975VKA5-F1
#
_entry.id   AF-A0A975VKA5-F1
#
_cell.length_a   1.000
_cell.length_b   1.000
_cell.length_c   1.000
_cell.angle_alpha   90.00
_cell.angle_beta   90.00
_cell.angle_gamma   90.00
#
_symmetry.space_group_name_H-M   'P 1'
#
loop_
_entity.id
_entity.type
_entity.pdbx_description
1 polymer ?
#
loop_
_entity_poly.entity_id
_entity_poly.type
_entity_poly.pdbx_seq_one_letter_code
_entity_poly.pdbx_strand_id
1 'polypeptide(L)'
;MERISGPYKGYYIAAYTVGSGPNFVGYAKICAHEPENVWNAQTDEKLASATGYRDEQEALVAAEKKARQEIADIVGDPVTVPGALN
;
A
#
# COMPACT_ATOMS: atom_id res chain seq x y z
N MET A 1 3.80 -9.46 11.21
CA MET A 1 4.78 -9.50 10.11
C MET A 1 4.94 -8.10 9.54
N GLU A 2 6.11 -7.73 9.04
CA GLU A 2 6.30 -6.46 8.33
C GLU A 2 7.22 -6.64 7.13
N ARG A 3 6.94 -5.90 6.06
CA ARG A 3 7.64 -5.98 4.78
C ARG A 3 7.65 -4.60 4.14
N ILE A 4 8.85 -4.13 3.84
CA ILE A 4 9.03 -2.98 2.96
C ILE A 4 9.30 -3.51 1.55
N SER A 5 8.56 -3.02 0.57
CA SER A 5 8.69 -3.40 -0.83
C SER A 5 8.72 -2.14 -1.70
N GLY A 6 9.70 -2.04 -2.60
CA GLY A 6 9.89 -0.87 -3.45
C GLY A 6 11.29 -0.79 -4.06
N PRO A 7 11.59 0.26 -4.85
CA PRO A 7 10.66 1.30 -5.29
C PRO A 7 9.71 0.79 -6.40
N TYR A 8 8.41 1.03 -6.23
CA TYR A 8 7.37 0.79 -7.22
C TYR A 8 6.92 2.13 -7.80
N LYS A 9 7.23 2.38 -9.07
CA LYS A 9 6.95 3.67 -9.76
C LYS A 9 7.46 4.91 -9.02
N GLY A 10 8.56 4.80 -8.28
CA GLY A 10 9.14 5.89 -7.49
C GLY A 10 8.61 5.99 -6.06
N TYR A 11 7.68 5.12 -5.65
CA TYR A 11 7.15 5.06 -4.29
C TYR A 11 7.57 3.77 -3.58
N TYR A 12 7.68 3.83 -2.27
CA TYR A 12 7.97 2.70 -1.39
C TYR A 12 6.70 2.29 -0.65
N ILE A 13 6.52 0.97 -0.48
CA ILE A 13 5.36 0.40 0.19
C ILE A 13 5.84 -0.27 1.47
N ALA A 14 5.44 0.26 2.62
CA ALA A 14 5.63 -0.36 3.92
C ALA A 14 4.36 -1.10 4.33
N ALA A 15 4.33 -2.43 4.15
CA ALA A 15 3.23 -3.29 4.54
C ALA A 15 3.51 -3.96 5.89
N TYR A 16 2.53 -4.00 6.79
CA TYR A 16 2.66 -4.69 8.07
C TYR A 16 1.32 -5.25 8.53
N THR A 17 1.35 -6.34 9.29
CA THR A 17 0.15 -7.00 9.81
C THR A 17 0.10 -6.94 11.31
N VAL A 18 -1.12 -6.71 11.82
CA VAL A 18 -1.42 -6.65 13.24
C VAL A 18 -2.47 -7.71 13.56
N GLY A 19 -2.18 -8.54 14.55
CA GLY A 19 -3.15 -9.52 15.07
C GLY A 19 -4.27 -8.81 15.84
N SER A 20 -5.51 -9.17 15.52
CA SER A 20 -6.73 -8.68 16.18
C SER A 20 -7.62 -9.88 16.54
N GLY A 21 -7.31 -10.50 17.69
CA GLY A 21 -7.99 -11.70 18.17
C GLY A 21 -7.74 -12.91 17.26
N PRO A 22 -8.78 -13.60 16.74
CA PRO A 22 -8.62 -14.73 15.83
C PRO A 22 -8.31 -14.32 14.37
N ASN A 23 -8.22 -13.02 14.09
CA ASN A 23 -8.03 -12.47 12.76
C ASN A 23 -6.78 -11.59 12.70
N PHE A 24 -6.34 -11.30 11.49
CA PHE A 24 -5.25 -10.39 11.17
C PHE A 24 -5.75 -9.24 10.31
N VAL A 25 -5.16 -8.07 10.54
CA VAL A 25 -5.40 -6.86 9.76
C VAL A 25 -4.10 -6.45 9.13
N GLY A 26 -4.09 -6.37 7.79
CA GLY A 26 -2.96 -5.88 7.03
C GLY A 26 -3.07 -4.38 6.79
N TYR A 27 -2.00 -3.67 7.06
CA TYR A 27 -1.83 -2.25 6.78
C TYR A 27 -0.74 -2.08 5.74
N ALA A 28 -0.89 -1.10 4.87
CA ALA A 28 0.14 -0.67 3.95
C ALA A 28 0.24 0.85 3.97
N LYS A 29 1.46 1.35 3.89
CA LYS A 29 1.77 2.77 3.84
C LYS A 29 2.53 3.05 2.55
N ILE A 30 2.12 4.09 1.83
CA ILE A 30 2.82 4.55 0.64
C ILE A 30 3.72 5.72 1.04
N CYS A 31 4.98 5.65 0.63
CA CYS A 31 6.00 6.65 0.94
C CYS A 31 6.68 7.11 -0.35
N ALA A 32 6.80 8.43 -0.54
CA ALA A 32 7.51 8.99 -1.69
C ALA A 32 9.04 8.82 -1.62
N HIS A 33 9.58 8.57 -0.42
CA HIS A 33 10.99 8.32 -0.17
C HIS A 33 11.18 6.99 0.55
N GLU A 34 12.36 6.37 0.38
CA GLU A 34 12.73 5.14 1.08
C GLU A 34 12.69 5.36 2.59
N PRO A 35 11.76 4.71 3.31
CA PRO A 35 11.68 4.88 4.75
C PRO A 35 12.70 3.95 5.42
N GLU A 36 13.45 4.46 6.39
CA GLU A 36 14.35 3.63 7.21
C GLU A 36 13.60 2.55 7.99
N ASN A 37 12.32 2.78 8.31
CA ASN A 37 11.44 1.84 9.01
C ASN A 37 9.96 2.09 8.70
N VAL A 38 9.12 1.05 8.78
CA VAL A 38 7.64 1.14 8.58
C VAL A 38 6.94 2.11 9.54
N TRP A 39 7.60 2.42 10.65
CA TRP A 39 7.15 3.35 11.70
C TRP A 39 7.53 4.80 11.41
N ASN A 40 8.70 5.04 10.81
CA ASN A 40 9.24 6.38 10.53
C ASN A 40 8.98 6.85 9.10
N ALA A 41 8.15 6.12 8.38
CA ALA A 41 7.82 6.38 7.00
C ALA A 41 6.95 7.65 6.91
N GLN A 42 7.45 8.72 6.27
CA GLN A 42 6.60 9.86 5.90
C GLN A 42 5.52 9.33 4.97
N THR A 43 4.32 9.22 5.53
CA THR A 43 3.19 8.51 4.91
C THR A 43 2.32 9.56 4.23
N ASP A 44 2.20 9.48 2.92
CA ASP A 44 1.22 10.29 2.18
C ASP A 44 -0.17 9.67 2.32
N GLU A 45 -0.25 8.34 2.25
CA GLU A 45 -1.50 7.58 2.28
C GLU A 45 -1.35 6.33 3.17
N LYS A 46 -2.28 6.14 4.11
CA LYS A 46 -2.37 4.94 4.96
C LYS A 46 -3.54 4.08 4.53
N LEU A 47 -3.23 2.91 3.99
CA LEU A 47 -4.22 1.96 3.50
C LEU A 47 -4.36 0.79 4.47
N ALA A 48 -5.60 0.44 4.78
CA ALA A 48 -5.91 -0.80 5.47
C ALA A 48 -6.51 -1.81 4.47
N SER A 49 -6.09 -3.05 4.61
CA SER A 49 -6.79 -4.20 4.04
C SER A 49 -8.13 -4.39 4.73
N ALA A 50 -9.02 -5.13 4.08
CA ALA A 50 -10.23 -5.63 4.71
C ALA A 50 -9.88 -6.34 6.04
N THR A 51 -10.73 -6.19 7.06
CA THR A 51 -10.57 -6.88 8.34
C THR A 51 -11.05 -8.33 8.22
N GLY A 52 -10.46 -9.24 8.99
CA GLY A 52 -10.98 -10.61 9.13
C GLY A 52 -10.21 -11.73 8.43
N TYR A 53 -8.95 -11.51 8.05
CA TYR A 53 -8.11 -12.59 7.51
C TYR A 53 -7.69 -13.56 8.61
N ARG A 54 -7.77 -14.87 8.38
CA ARG A 54 -7.28 -15.89 9.33
C ARG A 54 -5.76 -16.10 9.23
N ASP A 55 -5.16 -15.61 8.15
CA ASP A 55 -3.75 -15.77 7.87
C ASP A 55 -3.07 -14.40 7.74
N GLU A 56 -1.95 -14.24 8.44
CA GLU A 56 -1.16 -13.01 8.43
C GLU A 56 -0.52 -12.74 7.07
N GLN A 57 -0.18 -13.77 6.30
CA GLN A 57 0.42 -13.62 4.98
C GLN A 57 -0.63 -13.12 3.97
N GLU A 58 -1.85 -13.65 4.05
CA GLU A 58 -2.97 -13.22 3.21
C GLU A 58 -3.36 -11.75 3.47
N ALA A 59 -3.40 -11.35 4.75
CA ALA A 59 -3.61 -9.96 5.15
C ALA A 59 -2.53 -9.01 4.61
N LEU A 60 -1.26 -9.44 4.61
CA LEU A 60 -0.14 -8.66 4.11
C LEU A 60 -0.21 -8.49 2.58
N VAL A 61 -0.49 -9.58 1.86
CA VAL A 61 -0.62 -9.58 0.39
C VAL A 61 -1.77 -8.68 -0.05
N ALA A 62 -2.92 -8.73 0.66
CA ALA A 62 -4.04 -7.83 0.39
C ALA A 62 -3.66 -6.35 0.58
N ALA A 63 -2.88 -6.04 1.62
CA ALA A 63 -2.46 -4.67 1.93
C ALA A 63 -1.52 -4.13 0.86
N GLU A 64 -0.52 -4.94 0.50
CA GLU A 64 0.45 -4.61 -0.52
C GLU A 64 -0.22 -4.45 -1.89
N LYS A 65 -1.14 -5.34 -2.27
CA LYS A 65 -1.87 -5.25 -3.53
C LYS A 65 -2.68 -3.95 -3.61
N LYS A 66 -3.36 -3.57 -2.52
CA LYS A 66 -4.13 -2.32 -2.46
C LYS A 66 -3.21 -1.11 -2.58
N ALA A 67 -2.09 -1.07 -1.85
CA ALA A 67 -1.11 0.00 -1.98
C ALA A 67 -0.51 0.12 -3.39
N ARG A 68 -0.23 -1.01 -4.05
CA ARG A 68 0.20 -1.02 -5.46
C ARG A 68 -0.88 -0.48 -6.39
N GLN A 69 -2.16 -0.77 -6.14
CA GLN A 69 -3.27 -0.22 -6.92
C GLN A 69 -3.38 1.29 -6.75
N GLU A 70 -3.28 1.82 -5.53
CA GLU A 70 -3.32 3.26 -5.30
C GLU A 70 -2.10 3.96 -5.92
N ILE A 71 -0.88 3.41 -5.80
CA ILE A 71 0.29 3.96 -6.53
C ILE A 71 0.06 3.87 -8.05
N ALA A 72 -0.55 2.78 -8.51
CA ALA A 72 -0.86 2.63 -9.92
C ALA A 72 -1.94 3.59 -10.39
N ASP A 73 -2.84 4.07 -9.53
CA ASP A 73 -3.85 5.10 -9.76
C ASP A 73 -3.20 6.50 -9.75
N ILE A 74 -2.46 6.84 -8.69
CA ILE A 74 -1.69 8.08 -8.54
C ILE A 74 -0.74 8.32 -9.73
N VAL A 75 -0.04 7.28 -10.17
CA VAL A 75 0.87 7.35 -11.34
C VAL A 75 0.15 6.99 -12.64
N GLY A 76 -1.04 6.39 -12.56
CA GLY A 76 -1.84 5.90 -13.67
C GLY A 76 -2.71 6.96 -14.32
N ASP A 77 -2.78 8.15 -13.76
CA ASP A 77 -3.25 9.35 -14.44
C ASP A 77 -2.07 10.15 -15.04
N PRO A 78 -1.54 9.79 -16.23
CA PRO A 78 -1.15 10.85 -17.13
C PRO A 78 -2.47 11.52 -17.50
N VAL A 79 -2.80 12.66 -16.86
CA VAL A 79 -3.78 13.66 -17.34
C VAL A 79 -4.57 13.12 -18.52
N THR A 80 -5.66 12.41 -18.22
CA THR A 80 -6.58 11.97 -19.27
C THR A 80 -7.22 13.26 -19.76
N VAL A 81 -6.58 13.96 -20.70
CA VAL A 81 -7.17 15.10 -21.39
C VAL A 81 -8.47 14.60 -22.02
N PRO A 82 -9.65 14.96 -21.51
CA PRO A 82 -10.89 14.67 -22.21
C PRO A 82 -11.01 15.76 -23.28
N GLY A 83 -10.28 15.61 -24.39
CA GLY A 83 -10.18 16.70 -25.35
C GLY A 83 -9.50 16.40 -26.68
N ALA A 84 -9.39 15.14 -27.09
CA ALA A 84 -8.84 14.79 -28.40
C ALA A 84 -9.83 13.95 -29.22
N LEU A 85 -11.08 14.40 -29.37
CA LEU A 85 -11.95 13.95 -30.45
C LEU A 85 -12.86 15.08 -30.95
N ASN A 86 -12.59 15.46 -32.21
CA ASN A 86 -13.32 16.32 -33.16
C ASN A 86 -12.87 17.77 -33.28
#